data_AF-A0AB34S806-F1
#
_entry.id   AF-A0AB34S806-F1
#
_cell.length_a   1.000
_cell.length_b   1.000
_cell.length_c   1.000
_cell.angle_alpha   90.00
_cell.angle_beta   90.00
_cell.angle_gamma   90.00
#
_symmetry.space_group_name_H-M   'P 1'
#
loop_
_entity.id
_entity.type
_entity.pdbx_description
1 polymer ?
#
loop_
_entity_poly.entity_id
_entity_poly.type
_entity_poly.pdbx_seq_one_letter_code
_entity_poly.pdbx_strand_id
1 'polypeptide(L)'
;MVVLKFSALALFVIAGLFFIKPENWSNFAPFGFGEIYGGKVGIMAGASLMFFAFLGFESISMAVDEIKEPQKNVPRGIVLSLTIVTVLYILVTLVLTGIVHYTKLNVSDAVAFALRSIGLGWAANYVSVVAILTLITVCISVTFALSRMIYSIARDGLLPRSFRQLTETSRVPKNATILVGLASAVCAGIFPLASIASFLNICTLAYLILLALAILKLRKDKGMPQPGEFKTPLVPVLPFLSIIICLSFMTQYTRETWQAFGIALLVGSLIYFGYGYKHSEIYADH
;
A
#
# COMPACT_ATOMS: atom_id res chain seq x y z
N MET A 1 2.31 -14.16 14.98
CA MET A 1 2.18 -12.75 14.53
C MET A 1 0.85 -12.45 13.85
N VAL A 2 0.45 -13.17 12.80
CA VAL A 2 -0.87 -12.97 12.16
C VAL A 2 -2.01 -13.07 13.17
N VAL A 3 -2.05 -14.13 13.97
CA VAL A 3 -3.06 -14.32 15.03
C VAL A 3 -3.12 -13.12 15.99
N LEU A 4 -1.98 -12.55 16.38
CA LEU A 4 -1.94 -11.37 17.26
C LEU A 4 -2.57 -10.14 16.58
N LYS A 5 -2.28 -9.90 15.30
CA LYS A 5 -2.88 -8.78 14.55
C LYS A 5 -4.40 -8.89 14.54
N PHE A 6 -4.91 -10.07 14.20
CA PHE A 6 -6.35 -10.32 14.15
C PHE A 6 -6.99 -10.28 15.54
N SER A 7 -6.31 -10.79 16.58
CA SER A 7 -6.85 -10.75 17.96
C SER A 7 -6.95 -9.33 18.50
N ALA A 8 -5.99 -8.45 18.23
CA ALA A 8 -6.08 -7.05 18.64
C ALA A 8 -7.22 -6.30 17.94
N LEU A 9 -7.41 -6.52 16.63
CA LEU A 9 -8.52 -5.93 15.88
C LEU A 9 -9.88 -6.49 16.35
N ALA A 10 -9.97 -7.80 16.53
CA ALA A 10 -11.18 -8.45 17.04
C ALA A 10 -11.53 -7.95 18.45
N LEU A 11 -10.54 -7.81 19.34
CA LEU A 11 -10.73 -7.24 20.67
C LEU A 11 -11.27 -5.81 20.57
N PHE A 12 -10.67 -4.96 19.72
CA PHE A 12 -11.14 -3.59 19.53
C PHE A 12 -12.59 -3.54 19.05
N VAL A 13 -12.93 -4.32 18.02
CA VAL A 13 -14.28 -4.34 17.46
C VAL A 13 -15.28 -4.86 18.49
N ILE A 14 -15.03 -6.02 19.11
CA ILE A 14 -15.95 -6.65 20.06
C ILE A 14 -16.13 -5.77 21.30
N ALA A 15 -15.05 -5.28 21.90
CA ALA A 15 -15.13 -4.43 23.08
C ALA A 15 -15.76 -3.08 22.75
N GLY A 16 -15.47 -2.52 21.58
CA GLY A 16 -15.93 -1.21 21.17
C GLY A 16 -17.40 -1.16 20.78
N LEU A 17 -17.98 -2.25 20.24
CA LEU A 17 -19.38 -2.32 19.83
C LEU A 17 -20.37 -1.94 20.94
N PHE A 18 -20.05 -2.26 22.20
CA PHE A 18 -20.90 -1.96 23.35
C PHE A 18 -20.90 -0.49 23.78
N PHE A 19 -19.97 0.32 23.27
CA PHE A 19 -19.78 1.72 23.66
C PHE A 19 -20.02 2.70 22.51
N ILE A 20 -20.64 2.24 21.42
CA ILE A 20 -21.02 3.08 20.30
C ILE A 20 -22.11 4.06 20.73
N LYS A 21 -21.87 5.34 20.47
CA LYS A 21 -22.79 6.44 20.66
C LYS A 21 -23.21 6.98 19.30
N PRO A 22 -24.42 6.65 18.80
CA PRO A 22 -24.89 7.09 17.49
C PRO A 22 -24.89 8.62 17.31
N GLU A 23 -24.90 9.38 18.40
CA GLU A 23 -24.79 10.84 18.39
C GLU A 23 -23.50 11.31 17.70
N ASN A 24 -22.42 10.52 17.76
CA ASN A 24 -21.17 10.81 17.07
C ASN A 24 -21.30 10.79 15.53
N TRP A 25 -22.37 10.20 14.98
CA TRP A 25 -22.67 10.15 13.54
C TRP A 25 -23.74 11.15 13.10
N SER A 26 -24.26 11.97 14.02
CA SER A 26 -25.29 12.98 13.69
C SER A 26 -24.88 13.92 12.55
N ASN A 27 -23.60 14.24 12.46
CA ASN A 27 -23.00 14.91 11.32
C ASN A 27 -22.07 13.94 10.57
N PHE A 28 -22.64 13.07 9.74
CA PHE A 28 -21.92 11.99 9.05
C PHE A 28 -20.88 12.51 8.03
N ALA A 29 -21.20 13.59 7.32
CA ALA A 29 -20.34 14.16 6.28
C ALA A 29 -20.11 15.66 6.51
N PRO A 30 -19.39 16.05 7.59
CA PRO A 30 -19.20 17.45 7.97
C PRO A 30 -18.40 18.24 6.93
N PHE A 31 -17.54 17.55 6.18
CA PHE A 31 -16.75 18.10 5.09
C PHE A 31 -17.36 17.82 3.71
N GLY A 32 -18.59 17.29 3.66
CA GLY A 32 -19.27 16.86 2.44
C GLY A 32 -18.60 15.67 1.74
N PHE A 33 -19.09 15.33 0.55
CA PHE A 33 -18.48 14.31 -0.30
C PHE A 33 -17.12 14.73 -0.88
N GLY A 34 -16.83 16.04 -0.89
CA GLY A 34 -15.72 16.63 -1.62
C GLY A 34 -16.03 16.76 -3.12
N GLU A 35 -15.25 17.59 -3.82
CA GLU A 35 -15.32 17.64 -5.29
C GLU A 35 -14.65 16.39 -5.88
N ILE A 36 -15.22 15.85 -6.97
CA ILE A 36 -14.64 14.71 -7.70
C ILE A 36 -13.24 15.03 -8.20
N TYR A 37 -12.96 16.31 -8.47
CA TYR A 37 -11.66 16.82 -8.90
C TYR A 37 -11.21 17.97 -8.00
N GLY A 38 -10.00 17.91 -7.44
CA GLY A 38 -9.41 19.03 -6.71
C GLY A 38 -9.97 19.29 -5.30
N GLY A 39 -10.83 18.40 -4.77
CA GLY A 39 -11.28 18.44 -3.39
C GLY A 39 -10.08 18.25 -2.44
N LYS A 40 -9.77 19.26 -1.61
CA LYS A 40 -8.73 19.12 -0.58
C LYS A 40 -9.26 18.56 0.75
N VAL A 41 -10.59 18.42 0.86
CA VAL A 41 -11.30 18.04 2.08
C VAL A 41 -12.57 17.28 1.70
N GLY A 42 -13.02 16.36 2.55
CA GLY A 42 -14.22 15.56 2.31
C GLY A 42 -13.93 14.07 2.14
N ILE A 43 -14.99 13.32 1.84
CA ILE A 43 -14.94 11.85 1.71
C ILE A 43 -13.96 11.41 0.61
N MET A 44 -13.93 12.08 -0.54
CA MET A 44 -13.06 11.72 -1.66
C MET A 44 -11.57 11.87 -1.32
N ALA A 45 -11.19 12.99 -0.69
CA ALA A 45 -9.82 13.24 -0.24
C ALA A 45 -9.41 12.29 0.91
N GLY A 46 -10.33 11.96 1.80
CA GLY A 46 -10.11 10.94 2.83
C GLY A 46 -9.91 9.55 2.24
N ALA A 47 -10.73 9.17 1.25
CA ALA A 47 -10.63 7.89 0.56
C ALA A 47 -9.31 7.75 -0.23
N SER A 48 -8.88 8.81 -0.93
CA SER A 48 -7.59 8.80 -1.63
C SER A 48 -6.43 8.64 -0.64
N LEU A 49 -6.42 9.35 0.49
CA LEU A 49 -5.38 9.18 1.50
C LEU A 49 -5.42 7.78 2.16
N MET A 50 -6.61 7.28 2.49
CA MET A 50 -6.82 5.95 3.10
C MET A 50 -6.50 4.80 2.15
N PHE A 51 -6.38 5.03 0.84
CA PHE A 51 -5.85 4.06 -0.11
C PHE A 51 -4.52 3.45 0.35
N PHE A 52 -3.70 4.23 1.08
CA PHE A 52 -2.47 3.77 1.70
C PHE A 52 -2.65 2.48 2.53
N ALA A 53 -3.78 2.37 3.24
CA ALA A 53 -4.05 1.20 4.08
C ALA A 53 -4.29 -0.08 3.28
N PHE A 54 -4.67 0.02 2.00
CA PHE A 54 -4.87 -1.13 1.11
C PHE A 54 -3.59 -1.63 0.44
N LEU A 55 -2.48 -0.91 0.60
CA LEU A 55 -1.20 -1.31 0.03
C LEU A 55 -0.69 -2.60 0.68
N GLY A 56 -0.15 -3.49 -0.14
CA GLY A 56 0.47 -4.75 0.31
C GLY A 56 -0.01 -6.00 -0.41
N PHE A 57 -1.15 -5.96 -1.12
CA PHE A 57 -1.63 -7.12 -1.89
C PHE A 57 -0.64 -7.57 -2.98
N GLU A 58 0.19 -6.65 -3.48
CA GLU A 58 1.23 -6.91 -4.49
C GLU A 58 2.30 -7.89 -4.00
N SER A 59 2.53 -7.97 -2.69
CA SER A 59 3.48 -8.93 -2.09
C SER A 59 3.13 -10.39 -2.42
N ILE A 60 1.86 -10.70 -2.67
CA ILE A 60 1.43 -12.05 -3.08
C ILE A 60 2.03 -12.42 -4.43
N SER A 61 2.17 -11.45 -5.35
CA SER A 61 2.80 -11.69 -6.65
C SER A 61 4.31 -11.92 -6.57
N MET A 62 4.96 -11.47 -5.50
CA MET A 62 6.41 -11.71 -5.29
C MET A 62 6.69 -13.15 -4.82
N ALA A 63 5.69 -13.84 -4.27
CA ALA A 63 5.80 -15.22 -3.82
C ALA A 63 5.25 -16.24 -4.85
N VAL A 64 5.04 -15.82 -6.10
CA VAL A 64 4.49 -16.67 -7.18
C VAL A 64 5.29 -17.96 -7.34
N ASP A 65 6.62 -17.89 -7.24
CA ASP A 65 7.52 -19.04 -7.41
C ASP A 65 7.38 -20.11 -6.31
N GLU A 66 6.79 -19.75 -5.17
CA GLU A 66 6.60 -20.64 -4.01
C GLU A 66 5.16 -21.19 -3.93
N ILE A 67 4.26 -20.74 -4.81
CA ILE A 67 2.83 -21.08 -4.77
C ILE A 67 2.53 -22.28 -5.68
N LYS A 68 1.90 -23.31 -5.12
CA LYS A 68 1.30 -24.40 -5.91
C LYS A 68 0.14 -23.83 -6.76
N GLU A 69 0.08 -24.13 -8.05
CA GLU A 69 -0.93 -23.60 -8.99
C GLU A 69 -1.09 -22.06 -8.95
N PRO A 70 -0.02 -21.29 -9.29
CA PRO A 70 -0.02 -19.84 -9.14
C PRO A 70 -1.11 -19.15 -9.97
N GLN A 71 -1.47 -19.70 -11.13
CA GLN A 71 -2.50 -19.14 -12.02
C GLN A 71 -3.89 -19.04 -11.37
N LYS A 72 -4.19 -19.89 -10.38
CA LYS A 72 -5.47 -19.91 -9.66
C LYS A 72 -5.34 -19.33 -8.25
N ASN A 73 -4.26 -19.64 -7.56
CA ASN A 73 -4.12 -19.31 -6.14
C ASN A 73 -3.68 -17.87 -5.91
N VAL A 74 -2.88 -17.28 -6.80
CA VAL A 74 -2.47 -15.86 -6.69
C VAL A 74 -3.68 -14.93 -6.83
N PRO A 75 -4.53 -15.03 -7.86
CA PRO A 75 -5.70 -14.16 -8.00
C PRO A 75 -6.71 -14.34 -6.86
N ARG A 76 -6.97 -15.58 -6.43
CA ARG A 76 -7.84 -15.86 -5.28
C ARG A 76 -7.30 -15.25 -4.00
N GLY A 77 -5.99 -15.36 -3.75
CA GLY A 77 -5.33 -14.77 -2.61
C GLY A 77 -5.47 -13.24 -2.57
N ILE A 78 -5.27 -12.57 -3.71
CA ILE A 78 -5.43 -11.12 -3.83
C ILE A 78 -6.88 -10.70 -3.54
N VAL A 79 -7.87 -11.33 -4.17
CA VAL A 79 -9.29 -10.96 -3.99
C VAL A 79 -9.77 -11.25 -2.56
N LEU A 80 -9.43 -12.42 -1.99
CA LEU A 80 -9.84 -12.78 -0.63
C LEU A 80 -9.18 -11.86 0.41
N SER A 81 -7.89 -11.59 0.28
CA SER A 81 -7.18 -10.70 1.22
C SER A 81 -7.75 -9.28 1.19
N LEU A 82 -7.98 -8.70 0.01
CA LEU A 82 -8.60 -7.39 -0.14
C LEU A 82 -10.01 -7.35 0.43
N THR A 83 -10.82 -8.39 0.22
CA THR A 83 -12.18 -8.48 0.75
C THR A 83 -12.19 -8.51 2.27
N ILE A 84 -11.37 -9.37 2.87
CA ILE A 84 -11.25 -9.50 4.35
C ILE A 84 -10.79 -8.18 4.96
N VAL A 85 -9.76 -7.55 4.38
CA VAL A 85 -9.23 -6.27 4.87
C VAL A 85 -10.26 -5.15 4.74
N THR A 86 -11.00 -5.10 3.63
CA THR A 86 -12.08 -4.11 3.42
C THR A 86 -13.13 -4.21 4.51
N VAL A 87 -13.63 -5.42 4.80
CA VAL A 87 -14.63 -5.64 5.85
C VAL A 87 -14.09 -5.21 7.22
N LEU A 88 -12.85 -5.59 7.54
CA LEU A 88 -12.23 -5.19 8.81
C LEU A 88 -12.07 -3.67 8.94
N TYR A 89 -11.65 -2.98 7.88
CA TYR A 89 -11.52 -1.52 7.89
C TYR A 89 -12.85 -0.81 8.07
N ILE A 90 -13.92 -1.31 7.44
CA ILE A 90 -15.28 -0.79 7.65
C ILE A 90 -15.68 -0.96 9.12
N LEU A 91 -15.51 -2.16 9.69
CA LEU A 91 -15.87 -2.44 11.08
C LEU A 91 -15.07 -1.58 12.07
N VAL A 92 -13.76 -1.49 11.89
CA VAL A 92 -12.89 -0.68 12.76
C VAL A 92 -13.25 0.78 12.66
N THR A 93 -13.48 1.32 11.45
CA THR A 93 -13.83 2.74 11.27
C THR A 93 -15.18 3.07 11.87
N LEU A 94 -16.17 2.18 11.72
CA LEU A 94 -17.49 2.32 12.32
C LEU A 94 -17.37 2.35 13.85
N VAL A 95 -16.72 1.35 14.44
CA VAL A 95 -16.53 1.30 15.91
C VAL A 95 -15.74 2.51 16.42
N LEU A 96 -14.67 2.90 15.73
CA LEU A 96 -13.79 4.01 16.13
C LEU A 96 -14.54 5.35 16.15
N THR A 97 -15.25 5.68 15.08
CA THR A 97 -16.04 6.92 14.99
C THR A 97 -17.30 6.87 15.84
N GLY A 98 -17.84 5.67 16.11
CA GLY A 98 -18.97 5.48 17.01
C GLY A 98 -18.61 5.72 18.48
N ILE A 99 -17.38 5.42 18.91
CA ILE A 99 -16.92 5.66 20.28
C ILE A 99 -16.47 7.11 20.48
N VAL A 100 -15.67 7.64 19.55
CA VAL A 100 -15.04 8.96 19.67
C VAL A 100 -15.45 9.85 18.50
N HIS A 101 -15.94 11.04 18.83
CA HIS A 101 -16.25 12.07 17.83
C HIS A 101 -15.03 12.40 16.96
N TYR A 102 -15.23 12.49 15.63
CA TYR A 102 -14.14 12.58 14.63
C TYR A 102 -13.14 13.71 14.90
N THR A 103 -13.56 14.82 15.52
CA THR A 103 -12.71 15.96 15.87
C THR A 103 -11.60 15.63 16.86
N LYS A 104 -11.74 14.53 17.63
CA LYS A 104 -10.75 14.08 18.63
C LYS A 104 -9.89 12.91 18.13
N LEU A 105 -10.10 12.45 16.90
CA LEU A 105 -9.38 11.29 16.35
C LEU A 105 -8.03 11.64 15.70
N ASN A 106 -7.65 12.92 15.65
CA ASN A 106 -6.33 13.35 15.15
C ASN A 106 -5.23 13.11 16.21
N VAL A 107 -4.98 11.84 16.50
CA VAL A 107 -3.98 11.35 17.46
C VAL A 107 -3.15 10.24 16.80
N SER A 108 -1.93 10.01 17.30
CA SER A 108 -1.01 9.01 16.75
C SER A 108 -1.49 7.57 16.90
N ASP A 109 -2.32 7.27 17.91
CA ASP A 109 -2.78 5.92 18.26
C ASP A 109 -4.30 5.85 18.48
N ALA A 110 -5.07 6.27 17.46
CA ALA A 110 -6.53 6.44 17.52
C ALA A 110 -7.30 5.24 18.09
N VAL A 111 -6.93 4.01 17.72
CA VAL A 111 -7.58 2.78 18.20
C VAL A 111 -7.38 2.57 19.71
N ALA A 112 -6.15 2.75 20.19
CA ALA A 112 -5.84 2.66 21.62
C ALA A 112 -6.45 3.85 22.40
N PHE A 113 -6.42 5.04 21.81
CA PHE A 113 -7.08 6.23 22.36
C PHE A 113 -8.58 6.02 22.57
N ALA A 114 -9.29 5.44 21.60
CA ALA A 114 -10.70 5.13 21.73
C ALA A 114 -10.97 4.17 22.88
N LEU A 115 -10.19 3.09 23.03
CA LEU A 115 -10.32 2.16 24.16
C LEU A 115 -10.04 2.83 25.51
N ARG A 116 -9.06 3.73 25.60
CA ARG A 116 -8.81 4.51 26.82
C ARG A 116 -9.96 5.45 27.14
N SER A 117 -10.59 6.06 26.13
CA SER A 117 -11.69 7.00 26.31
C SER A 117 -12.95 6.37 26.93
N ILE A 118 -13.11 5.05 26.80
CA ILE A 118 -14.22 4.27 27.37
C ILE A 118 -13.84 3.53 28.67
N GLY A 119 -12.65 3.81 29.22
CA GLY A 119 -12.17 3.19 30.47
C GLY A 119 -11.54 1.80 30.32
N LEU A 120 -11.40 1.27 29.09
CA LEU A 120 -10.77 -0.03 28.83
C LEU A 120 -9.24 0.11 28.63
N GLY A 121 -8.56 0.63 29.66
CA GLY A 121 -7.11 0.87 29.61
C GLY A 121 -6.27 -0.40 29.39
N TRP A 122 -6.68 -1.54 29.95
CA TRP A 122 -5.99 -2.82 29.75
C TRP A 122 -6.04 -3.27 28.28
N ALA A 123 -7.19 -3.12 27.63
CA ALA A 123 -7.38 -3.46 26.22
C ALA A 123 -6.59 -2.51 25.32
N ALA A 124 -6.57 -1.22 25.65
CA ALA A 124 -5.75 -0.23 24.97
C ALA A 124 -4.25 -0.58 25.02
N ASN A 125 -3.75 -0.98 26.20
CA ASN A 125 -2.35 -1.38 26.37
C ASN A 125 -2.03 -2.64 25.55
N TYR A 126 -2.91 -3.64 25.58
CA TYR A 126 -2.76 -4.84 24.76
C TYR A 126 -2.69 -4.51 23.26
N VAL A 127 -3.65 -3.73 22.75
CA VAL A 127 -3.68 -3.31 21.34
C VAL A 127 -2.42 -2.52 20.98
N SER A 128 -1.95 -1.65 21.86
CA SER A 128 -0.73 -0.86 21.66
C SER A 128 0.52 -1.74 21.54
N VAL A 129 0.68 -2.73 22.43
CA VAL A 129 1.80 -3.69 22.38
C VAL A 129 1.78 -4.50 21.10
N VAL A 130 0.59 -5.01 20.71
CA VAL A 130 0.45 -5.75 19.45
C VAL A 130 0.74 -4.87 18.24
N ALA A 131 0.32 -3.60 18.26
CA ALA A 131 0.59 -2.64 17.20
C ALA A 131 2.10 -2.39 17.06
N ILE A 132 2.83 -2.17 18.15
CA ILE A 132 4.28 -1.97 18.15
C ILE A 132 5.00 -3.20 17.55
N LEU A 133 4.69 -4.40 18.05
CA LEU A 133 5.27 -5.65 17.52
C LEU A 133 4.98 -5.81 16.02
N THR A 134 3.75 -5.46 15.61
CA THR A 134 3.33 -5.51 14.22
C THR A 134 4.12 -4.54 13.35
N LEU A 135 4.27 -3.28 13.77
CA LEU A 135 5.01 -2.26 13.03
C LEU A 135 6.47 -2.66 12.83
N ILE A 136 7.13 -3.18 13.87
CA ILE A 136 8.52 -3.68 13.78
C ILE A 136 8.62 -4.79 12.71
N THR A 137 7.71 -5.77 12.73
CA THR A 137 7.73 -6.86 11.73
C THR A 137 7.49 -6.35 10.30
N VAL A 138 6.64 -5.34 10.12
CA VAL A 138 6.39 -4.73 8.81
C VAL A 138 7.63 -3.98 8.33
N CYS A 139 8.29 -3.20 9.19
CA CYS A 139 9.55 -2.52 8.84
C CYS A 139 10.63 -3.51 8.39
N ILE A 140 10.82 -4.61 9.12
CA ILE A 140 11.79 -5.65 8.76
C ILE A 140 11.42 -6.29 7.41
N SER A 141 10.14 -6.66 7.24
CA SER A 141 9.65 -7.33 6.03
C SER A 141 9.80 -6.46 4.78
N VAL A 142 9.47 -5.18 4.86
CA VAL A 142 9.58 -4.24 3.73
C VAL A 142 11.04 -3.90 3.43
N THR A 143 11.88 -3.71 4.44
CA THR A 143 13.33 -3.49 4.25
C THR A 143 13.96 -4.68 3.52
N PHE A 144 13.60 -5.90 3.91
CA PHE A 144 14.05 -7.12 3.27
C PHE A 144 13.58 -7.22 1.81
N ALA A 145 12.30 -6.96 1.54
CA ALA A 145 11.72 -7.00 0.19
C ALA A 145 12.37 -5.96 -0.75
N LEU A 146 12.53 -4.71 -0.29
CA LEU A 146 13.16 -3.63 -1.06
C LEU A 146 14.62 -3.94 -1.38
N SER A 147 15.36 -4.49 -0.42
CA SER A 147 16.77 -4.86 -0.63
C SER A 147 16.93 -5.92 -1.73
N ARG A 148 16.00 -6.88 -1.80
CA ARG A 148 15.95 -7.90 -2.86
C ARG A 148 15.52 -7.32 -4.21
N MET A 149 14.55 -6.40 -4.22
CA MET A 149 14.11 -5.73 -5.43
C MET A 149 15.27 -4.94 -6.06
N ILE A 150 16.01 -4.15 -5.27
CA ILE A 150 17.19 -3.41 -5.73
C ILE A 150 18.25 -4.36 -6.27
N TYR A 151 18.49 -5.48 -5.59
CA TYR A 151 19.41 -6.51 -6.07
C TYR A 151 18.98 -7.09 -7.42
N SER A 152 17.69 -7.39 -7.61
CA SER A 152 17.17 -7.91 -8.89
C SER A 152 17.35 -6.88 -10.02
N ILE A 153 17.01 -5.62 -9.78
CA ILE A 153 17.18 -4.53 -10.77
C ILE A 153 18.68 -4.35 -11.11
N ALA A 154 19.57 -4.46 -10.12
CA ALA A 154 21.02 -4.41 -10.33
C ALA A 154 21.57 -5.64 -11.07
N ARG A 155 20.97 -6.82 -10.85
CA ARG A 155 21.29 -8.04 -11.59
C ARG A 155 20.94 -7.89 -13.07
N ASP A 156 19.82 -7.24 -13.37
CA ASP A 156 19.35 -7.00 -14.75
C ASP A 156 20.14 -5.86 -15.45
N GLY A 157 21.17 -5.31 -14.78
CA GLY A 157 22.09 -4.31 -15.33
C GLY A 157 21.59 -2.86 -15.27
N LEU A 158 20.40 -2.64 -14.71
CA LEU A 158 19.75 -1.32 -14.65
C LEU A 158 20.28 -0.41 -13.52
N LEU A 159 21.05 -0.95 -12.57
CA LEU A 159 21.70 -0.23 -11.47
C LEU A 159 23.20 -0.55 -11.36
N PRO A 160 24.00 0.27 -10.66
CA PRO A 160 25.43 0.02 -10.48
C PRO A 160 25.76 -1.35 -9.88
N ARG A 161 26.86 -1.96 -10.36
CA ARG A 161 27.30 -3.32 -9.96
C ARG A 161 27.52 -3.50 -8.45
N SER A 162 27.77 -2.42 -7.71
CA SER A 162 27.92 -2.44 -6.25
C SER A 162 26.69 -2.98 -5.51
N PHE A 163 25.49 -2.88 -6.11
CA PHE A 163 24.25 -3.42 -5.55
C PHE A 163 24.00 -4.89 -5.90
N ARG A 164 24.79 -5.48 -6.81
CA ARG A 164 24.76 -6.89 -7.21
C ARG A 164 25.58 -7.79 -6.26
N GLN A 165 26.31 -7.21 -5.30
CA GLN A 165 27.16 -7.99 -4.38
C GLN A 165 26.33 -8.65 -3.28
N LEU A 166 26.41 -9.99 -3.21
CA LEU A 166 25.85 -10.78 -2.12
C LEU A 166 26.94 -11.07 -1.08
N THR A 167 26.56 -11.11 0.19
CA THR A 167 27.45 -11.56 1.27
C THR A 167 27.68 -13.07 1.15
N GLU A 168 28.93 -13.53 1.30
CA GLU A 168 29.30 -14.95 1.08
C GLU A 168 28.57 -15.94 1.99
N THR A 169 28.28 -15.55 3.23
CA THR A 169 27.66 -16.42 4.24
C THR A 169 26.13 -16.43 4.17
N SER A 170 25.48 -15.28 4.31
CA SER A 170 24.02 -15.18 4.39
C SER A 170 23.32 -14.94 3.03
N ARG A 171 24.07 -14.75 1.94
CA ARG A 171 23.55 -14.40 0.61
C ARG A 171 22.57 -13.21 0.61
N VAL A 172 22.81 -12.25 1.51
CA VAL A 172 22.02 -11.01 1.62
C VAL A 172 22.74 -9.88 0.85
N PRO A 173 22.03 -9.05 0.07
CA PRO A 173 22.60 -7.88 -0.59
C PRO A 173 22.88 -6.77 0.45
N LYS A 174 24.07 -6.80 1.04
CA LYS A 174 24.47 -5.92 2.16
C LYS A 174 24.36 -4.43 1.79
N ASN A 175 24.90 -4.03 0.66
CA ASN A 175 24.94 -2.62 0.22
C ASN A 175 23.53 -2.08 -0.04
N ALA A 176 22.65 -2.89 -0.64
CA ALA A 176 21.24 -2.53 -0.83
C ALA A 176 20.52 -2.38 0.52
N THR A 177 20.78 -3.28 1.47
CA THR A 177 20.15 -3.25 2.80
C THR A 177 20.55 -2.02 3.59
N ILE A 178 21.84 -1.67 3.60
CA ILE A 178 22.34 -0.46 4.27
C ILE A 178 21.76 0.80 3.63
N LEU A 179 21.73 0.86 2.29
CA LEU A 179 21.15 1.99 1.58
C LEU A 179 19.67 2.17 1.92
N VAL A 180 18.88 1.11 1.83
CA VAL A 180 17.43 1.15 2.13
C VAL A 180 17.20 1.54 3.59
N GLY A 181 17.93 0.94 4.53
CA GLY A 181 17.80 1.24 5.95
C GLY A 181 18.14 2.70 6.28
N LEU A 182 19.26 3.21 5.77
CA LEU A 182 19.70 4.59 5.99
C LEU A 182 18.74 5.59 5.34
N ALA A 183 18.36 5.36 4.08
CA ALA A 183 17.41 6.22 3.38
C ALA A 183 16.05 6.23 4.08
N SER A 184 15.55 5.07 4.52
CA SER A 184 14.28 4.98 5.26
C SER A 184 14.35 5.70 6.60
N ALA A 185 15.47 5.59 7.33
CA ALA A 185 15.66 6.28 8.61
C ALA A 185 15.67 7.81 8.44
N VAL A 186 16.38 8.31 7.41
CA VAL A 186 16.40 9.74 7.07
C VAL A 186 15.01 10.22 6.68
N CYS A 187 14.31 9.50 5.80
CA CYS A 187 12.97 9.87 5.37
C CYS A 187 11.97 9.87 6.53
N ALA A 188 12.02 8.87 7.41
CA ALA A 188 11.14 8.77 8.58
C ALA A 188 11.40 9.86 9.64
N GLY A 189 12.62 10.39 9.72
CA GLY A 189 12.97 11.48 10.65
C GLY A 189 12.63 12.88 10.13
N ILE A 190 12.57 13.08 8.81
CA ILE A 190 12.39 14.40 8.20
C ILE A 190 10.95 14.65 7.75
N PHE A 191 10.31 13.65 7.13
CA PHE A 191 9.03 13.85 6.45
C PHE A 191 7.86 13.36 7.31
N PRO A 192 6.75 14.13 7.38
CA PRO A 192 5.56 13.70 8.09
C PRO A 192 4.90 12.53 7.36
N LEU A 193 4.30 11.62 8.14
CA LEU A 193 3.65 10.41 7.62
C LEU A 193 2.65 10.70 6.50
N ALA A 194 1.84 11.76 6.64
CA ALA A 194 0.83 12.12 5.65
C ALA A 194 1.43 12.49 4.28
N SER A 195 2.59 13.16 4.26
CA SER A 195 3.27 13.52 3.01
C SER A 195 3.89 12.28 2.35
N ILE A 196 4.51 11.39 3.15
CA ILE A 196 5.05 10.13 2.64
C ILE A 196 3.93 9.24 2.08
N ALA A 197 2.82 9.11 2.80
CA ALA A 197 1.66 8.34 2.36
C ALA A 197 1.05 8.91 1.07
N SER A 198 0.92 10.24 0.97
CA SER A 198 0.42 10.90 -0.24
C SER A 198 1.33 10.65 -1.45
N PHE A 199 2.66 10.75 -1.26
CA PHE A 199 3.64 10.46 -2.29
C PHE A 199 3.64 8.99 -2.71
N LEU A 200 3.52 8.06 -1.76
CA LEU A 200 3.42 6.64 -2.07
C LEU A 200 2.13 6.34 -2.86
N ASN A 201 0.99 6.88 -2.42
CA ASN A 201 -0.29 6.63 -3.06
C ASN A 201 -0.31 7.14 -4.50
N ILE A 202 0.18 8.36 -4.79
CA ILE A 202 0.19 8.86 -6.17
C ILE A 202 1.05 7.97 -7.09
N CYS A 203 2.18 7.48 -6.59
CA CYS A 203 3.04 6.53 -7.33
C CYS A 203 2.32 5.21 -7.59
N THR A 204 1.68 4.61 -6.58
CA THR A 204 0.96 3.35 -6.74
C THR A 204 -0.26 3.49 -7.63
N LEU A 205 -1.03 4.58 -7.52
CA LEU A 205 -2.17 4.84 -8.40
C LEU A 205 -1.73 4.96 -9.87
N ALA A 206 -0.63 5.66 -10.14
CA ALA A 206 -0.05 5.73 -11.48
C ALA A 206 0.38 4.34 -12.00
N TYR A 207 1.00 3.53 -11.14
CA TYR A 207 1.35 2.15 -11.47
C TYR A 207 0.11 1.28 -11.78
N LEU A 208 -0.98 1.42 -11.02
CA LEU A 208 -2.23 0.69 -11.27
C LEU A 208 -2.91 1.11 -12.58
N ILE A 209 -2.81 2.40 -12.95
CA ILE A 209 -3.25 2.87 -14.28
C ILE A 209 -2.44 2.18 -15.38
N LEU A 210 -1.10 2.13 -15.24
CA LEU A 210 -0.25 1.45 -16.21
C LEU A 210 -0.58 -0.05 -16.31
N LEU A 211 -0.84 -0.73 -15.20
CA LEU A 211 -1.28 -2.13 -15.21
C LEU A 211 -2.63 -2.31 -15.92
N ALA A 212 -3.60 -1.43 -15.68
CA ALA A 212 -4.90 -1.49 -16.35
C ALA A 212 -4.76 -1.27 -17.87
N LEU A 213 -3.92 -0.32 -18.29
CA LEU A 213 -3.59 -0.11 -19.70
C LEU A 213 -2.84 -1.32 -20.30
N ALA A 214 -1.93 -1.94 -19.54
CA ALA A 214 -1.22 -3.14 -19.96
C ALA A 214 -2.17 -4.32 -20.18
N ILE A 215 -3.20 -4.49 -19.34
CA ILE A 215 -4.23 -5.52 -19.54
C ILE A 215 -5.01 -5.26 -20.84
N LEU A 216 -5.42 -4.01 -21.10
CA LEU A 216 -6.13 -3.65 -22.34
C LEU A 216 -5.28 -3.95 -23.58
N LYS A 217 -3.99 -3.57 -23.56
CA LYS A 217 -3.05 -3.85 -24.64
C LYS A 217 -2.80 -5.36 -24.80
N LEU A 218 -2.56 -6.07 -23.71
CA LEU A 218 -2.33 -7.52 -23.72
C LEU A 218 -3.50 -8.29 -24.33
N ARG A 219 -4.74 -7.86 -24.05
CA ARG A 219 -5.96 -8.48 -24.60
C ARG A 219 -6.14 -8.17 -26.07
N LYS A 220 -5.71 -7.00 -26.53
CA LYS A 220 -5.68 -6.64 -27.95
C LYS A 220 -4.63 -7.43 -28.72
N ASP A 221 -3.44 -7.61 -28.14
CA ASP A 221 -2.30 -8.22 -28.82
C ASP A 221 -2.33 -9.76 -28.78
N LYS A 222 -2.72 -10.36 -27.64
CA LYS A 222 -2.70 -11.82 -27.42
C LYS A 222 -4.07 -12.48 -27.32
N GLY A 223 -5.16 -11.71 -27.38
CA GLY A 223 -6.52 -12.24 -27.29
C GLY A 223 -6.91 -12.74 -25.90
N MET A 224 -7.78 -13.75 -25.85
CA MET A 224 -8.33 -14.28 -24.59
C MET A 224 -7.31 -15.12 -23.80
N PRO A 225 -7.40 -15.14 -22.45
CA PRO A 225 -6.59 -16.02 -21.60
C PRO A 225 -6.72 -17.49 -21.98
N GLN A 226 -5.64 -18.25 -21.82
CA GLN A 226 -5.62 -19.69 -22.08
C GLN A 226 -6.51 -20.46 -21.08
N PRO A 227 -6.95 -21.69 -21.43
CA PRO A 227 -7.68 -22.55 -20.49
C PRO A 227 -6.88 -22.78 -19.20
N GLY A 228 -7.45 -22.41 -18.05
CA GLY A 228 -6.81 -22.56 -16.73
C GLY A 228 -6.19 -21.28 -16.15
N GLU A 229 -6.03 -20.23 -16.95
CA GLU A 229 -5.60 -18.92 -16.48
C GLU A 229 -6.76 -18.10 -15.90
N PHE A 230 -6.45 -17.21 -14.96
CA PHE A 230 -7.45 -16.28 -14.43
C PHE A 230 -7.90 -15.28 -15.50
N LYS A 231 -9.23 -15.19 -15.65
CA LYS A 231 -9.87 -14.25 -16.58
C LYS A 231 -10.40 -13.06 -15.79
N THR A 232 -9.83 -11.88 -16.06
CA THR A 232 -10.38 -10.63 -15.53
C THR A 232 -11.82 -10.47 -16.03
N PRO A 233 -12.81 -10.33 -15.15
CA PRO A 233 -14.19 -10.15 -15.58
C PRO A 233 -14.37 -8.80 -16.28
N LEU A 234 -15.32 -8.73 -17.21
CA LEU A 234 -15.80 -7.49 -17.84
C LEU A 234 -14.69 -6.64 -18.50
N VAL A 235 -13.72 -7.26 -19.18
CA VAL A 235 -12.80 -6.52 -20.07
C VAL A 235 -13.58 -6.09 -21.33
N PRO A 236 -13.50 -4.81 -21.76
CA PRO A 236 -12.59 -3.76 -21.31
C PRO A 236 -13.15 -2.81 -20.22
N VAL A 237 -14.42 -2.94 -19.84
CA VAL A 237 -15.12 -2.02 -18.91
C VAL A 237 -14.40 -1.89 -17.55
N LEU A 238 -14.00 -3.01 -16.95
CA LEU A 238 -13.38 -3.01 -15.62
C LEU A 238 -12.00 -2.31 -15.60
N PRO A 239 -11.07 -2.59 -16.54
CA PRO A 239 -9.86 -1.78 -16.68
C PRO A 239 -10.12 -0.29 -16.89
N PHE A 240 -11.09 0.10 -17.74
CA PHE A 240 -11.42 1.51 -17.94
C PHE A 240 -11.94 2.18 -16.65
N LEU A 241 -12.83 1.50 -15.93
CA LEU A 241 -13.35 1.99 -14.65
C LEU A 241 -12.21 2.16 -13.63
N SER A 242 -11.28 1.21 -13.56
CA SER A 242 -10.09 1.31 -12.70
C SER A 242 -9.25 2.55 -13.02
N ILE A 243 -9.02 2.84 -14.30
CA ILE A 243 -8.27 4.03 -14.73
C ILE A 243 -8.99 5.31 -14.28
N ILE A 244 -10.31 5.39 -14.47
CA ILE A 244 -11.12 6.56 -14.09
C ILE A 244 -11.06 6.77 -12.57
N ILE A 245 -11.22 5.72 -11.76
CA ILE A 245 -11.16 5.80 -10.30
C ILE A 245 -9.76 6.22 -9.83
N CYS A 246 -8.70 5.63 -10.38
CA CYS A 246 -7.33 5.98 -10.02
C CYS A 246 -7.01 7.44 -10.37
N LEU A 247 -7.41 7.90 -11.58
CA LEU A 247 -7.24 9.30 -11.98
C LEU A 247 -8.01 10.25 -11.06
N SER A 248 -9.26 9.90 -10.73
CA SER A 248 -10.07 10.67 -9.77
C SER A 248 -9.33 10.84 -8.43
N PHE A 249 -8.81 9.75 -7.85
CA PHE A 249 -8.05 9.81 -6.61
C PHE A 249 -6.74 10.61 -6.74
N MET A 250 -6.04 10.50 -7.87
CA MET A 250 -4.81 11.28 -8.12
C MET A 250 -5.08 12.79 -8.12
N THR A 251 -6.27 13.23 -8.55
CA THR A 251 -6.63 14.66 -8.57
C THR A 251 -6.88 15.27 -7.19
N GLN A 252 -7.02 14.44 -6.14
CA GLN A 252 -7.24 14.90 -4.77
C GLN A 252 -5.94 15.31 -4.06
N TYR A 253 -4.77 15.00 -4.63
CA TYR A 253 -3.48 15.33 -4.03
C TYR A 253 -3.03 16.76 -4.32
N THR A 254 -2.21 17.31 -3.43
CA THR A 254 -1.66 18.66 -3.54
C THR A 254 -0.67 18.80 -4.71
N ARG A 255 -0.42 20.05 -5.13
CA ARG A 255 0.58 20.35 -6.17
C ARG A 255 1.98 19.87 -5.79
N GLU A 256 2.33 19.91 -4.51
CA GLU A 256 3.62 19.44 -4.00
C GLU A 256 3.81 17.93 -4.25
N THR A 257 2.78 17.12 -3.98
CA THR A 257 2.79 15.68 -4.25
C THR A 257 2.96 15.40 -5.76
N TRP A 258 2.30 16.17 -6.62
CA TRP A 258 2.45 16.08 -8.07
C TRP A 258 3.85 16.47 -8.55
N GLN A 259 4.44 17.53 -7.98
CA GLN A 259 5.81 17.94 -8.28
C GLN A 259 6.81 16.85 -7.86
N ALA A 260 6.67 16.31 -6.65
CA ALA A 260 7.51 15.22 -6.18
C ALA A 260 7.40 13.98 -7.08
N PHE A 261 6.18 13.62 -7.50
CA PHE A 261 5.95 12.53 -8.45
C PHE A 261 6.62 12.79 -9.81
N GLY A 262 6.47 14.00 -10.36
CA GLY A 262 7.13 14.41 -11.60
C GLY A 262 8.65 14.36 -11.50
N ILE A 263 9.22 14.87 -10.41
CA ILE A 263 10.67 14.80 -10.15
C ILE A 263 11.13 13.34 -10.06
N ALA A 264 10.42 12.49 -9.33
CA ALA A 264 10.77 11.08 -9.21
C ALA A 264 10.75 10.35 -10.58
N LEU A 265 9.74 10.61 -11.41
CA LEU A 265 9.69 10.10 -12.78
C LEU A 265 10.84 10.61 -13.64
N LEU A 266 11.18 11.89 -13.54
CA LEU A 266 12.31 12.47 -14.28
C LEU A 266 13.63 11.84 -13.85
N VAL A 267 13.87 11.71 -12.54
CA VAL A 267 15.08 11.06 -12.00
C VAL A 267 15.15 9.61 -12.46
N GLY A 268 14.06 8.84 -12.35
CA GLY A 268 14.00 7.46 -12.84
C GLY A 268 14.29 7.35 -14.35
N SER A 269 13.73 8.26 -15.14
CA SER A 269 13.97 8.32 -16.58
C SER A 269 15.42 8.66 -16.91
N LEU A 270 16.03 9.63 -16.20
CA LEU A 270 17.44 10.00 -16.37
C LEU A 270 18.37 8.85 -16.01
N ILE A 271 18.11 8.11 -14.93
CA ILE A 271 18.87 6.91 -14.57
C ILE A 271 18.74 5.84 -15.67
N TYR A 272 17.52 5.63 -16.17
CA TYR A 272 17.27 4.68 -17.24
C TYR A 272 18.01 5.06 -18.53
N PHE A 273 17.84 6.27 -19.07
CA PHE A 273 18.49 6.66 -20.33
C PHE A 273 20.00 6.89 -20.18
N GLY A 274 20.45 7.35 -19.01
CA GLY A 274 21.86 7.62 -18.74
C GLY A 274 22.69 6.36 -18.51
N TYR A 275 22.17 5.40 -17.75
CA TYR A 275 22.88 4.19 -17.36
C TYR A 275 22.18 2.91 -17.83
N GLY A 276 20.90 2.75 -17.50
CA GLY A 276 20.15 1.50 -17.71
C GLY A 276 20.06 1.06 -19.18
N TYR A 277 19.83 1.97 -20.12
CA TYR A 277 19.71 1.67 -21.54
C TYR A 277 20.99 1.09 -22.14
N LYS A 278 22.16 1.54 -21.64
CA LYS A 278 23.47 1.08 -22.12
C LYS A 278 23.95 -0.20 -21.45
N HIS A 279 23.43 -0.52 -20.26
CA HIS A 279 23.90 -1.65 -19.43
C HIS A 279 22.83 -2.73 -19.21
N SER A 280 21.65 -2.59 -19.82
CA SER A 280 20.57 -3.56 -19.71
C SER A 280 20.97 -4.90 -20.33
N GLU A 281 21.07 -5.93 -19.49
CA GLU A 281 21.42 -7.30 -19.91
C GLU A 281 20.18 -8.13 -20.34
N ILE A 282 18.98 -7.51 -20.36
CA ILE A 282 17.68 -8.17 -20.62
C ILE A 282 17.60 -8.89 -21.98
N TYR A 283 18.44 -8.53 -22.95
CA TYR A 283 18.50 -9.17 -24.28
C TYR A 283 19.70 -10.10 -24.49
N ALA A 284 20.58 -10.27 -23.50
CA ALA A 284 21.80 -11.08 -23.65
C ALA A 284 21.59 -12.59 -23.41
N ASP A 285 20.45 -12.99 -22.84
CA ASP A 285 20.11 -14.40 -22.53
C ASP A 285 19.06 -15.00 -23.49
N HIS A 286 19.27 -14.84 -24.81
CA HIS A 286 18.60 -15.66 -25.84
C HIS A 286 19.61 -16.45 -26.67
#